data_AF-A0A1F8MZ58-F1
#
_entry.id   AF-A0A1F8MZ58-F1
#
_cell.length_a   1.000
_cell.length_b   1.000
_cell.length_c   1.000
_cell.angle_alpha   90.00
_cell.angle_beta   90.00
_cell.angle_gamma   90.00
#
_symmetry.space_group_name_H-M   'P 1'
#
loop_
_entity.id
_entity.type
_entity.pdbx_description
1 polymer ?
#
loop_
_entity_poly.entity_id
_entity_poly.type
_entity_poly.pdbx_seq_one_letter_code
_entity_poly.pdbx_strand_id
1 'polypeptide(L)'
;MIQKFMDGKKKYSAFIITVLATLIPMFITEPEAQKTVMDFVPSLAAAAAGVFYILTQGKVDAEKEKVKVVELTNSNGIASKPPALVAGATSAAQAQPAQAQAQITPVVMAPPPFVAKEFHEKVLATVRETYKDQNPCTVLYKARDIGQLTKCVHISQAVEYWNYMVDLAVFAKDWVAEETKKKFGECGWTPEAIAFNQDFNGLMRSANNLSQLATTKIAWRERLAPFNDTLYGVGNLAGQLLEYSSG
;
A
#
# COMPACT_ATOMS: atom_id res chain seq x y z
N MET A 1 -8.98 -20.94 15.00
CA MET A 1 -9.83 -19.81 14.55
C MET A 1 -9.55 -19.37 13.10
N ILE A 2 -8.32 -19.48 12.60
CA ILE A 2 -7.90 -19.09 11.22
C ILE A 2 -8.72 -19.76 10.11
N GLN A 3 -9.13 -21.01 10.27
CA GLN A 3 -9.83 -21.79 9.24
C GLN A 3 -11.20 -21.18 8.85
N LYS A 4 -11.89 -20.49 9.77
CA LYS A 4 -13.14 -19.75 9.46
C LYS A 4 -12.92 -18.50 8.60
N PHE A 5 -11.73 -17.89 8.65
CA PHE A 5 -11.39 -16.71 7.84
C PHE A 5 -11.09 -17.06 6.38
N MET A 6 -10.41 -18.19 6.12
CA MET A 6 -10.19 -18.68 4.75
C MET A 6 -11.50 -19.11 4.07
N ASP A 7 -12.43 -19.68 4.84
CA ASP A 7 -13.71 -20.16 4.35
C ASP A 7 -14.64 -18.99 3.93
N GLY A 8 -14.54 -17.84 4.60
CA GLY A 8 -15.23 -16.60 4.20
C GLY A 8 -14.78 -16.08 2.84
N LYS A 9 -13.47 -15.89 2.61
CA LYS A 9 -12.95 -15.35 1.33
C LYS A 9 -13.36 -16.19 0.12
N LYS A 10 -13.34 -17.53 0.25
CA LYS A 10 -13.76 -18.45 -0.82
C LYS A 10 -15.25 -18.37 -1.14
N LYS A 11 -16.10 -18.17 -0.13
CA LYS A 11 -17.56 -18.00 -0.31
C LYS A 11 -17.90 -16.68 -0.99
N TYR A 12 -17.17 -15.60 -0.70
CA TYR A 12 -17.36 -14.30 -1.37
C TYR A 12 -16.93 -14.32 -2.85
N SER A 13 -15.79 -14.92 -3.20
CA SER A 13 -15.39 -15.05 -4.60
C SER A 13 -16.36 -15.93 -5.39
N ALA A 14 -16.83 -17.03 -4.79
CA ALA A 14 -17.85 -17.89 -5.40
C ALA A 14 -19.16 -17.12 -5.65
N PHE A 15 -19.64 -16.34 -4.66
CA PHE A 15 -20.86 -15.53 -4.81
C PHE A 15 -20.76 -14.51 -5.95
N ILE A 16 -19.65 -13.75 -6.04
CA ILE A 16 -19.45 -12.76 -7.11
C ILE A 16 -19.40 -13.45 -8.48
N ILE A 17 -18.70 -14.58 -8.60
CA ILE A 17 -18.64 -15.36 -9.85
C ILE A 17 -20.04 -15.88 -10.23
N THR A 18 -20.82 -16.41 -9.28
CA THR A 18 -22.19 -16.89 -9.54
C THR A 18 -23.15 -15.77 -9.95
N VAL A 19 -23.04 -14.57 -9.34
CA VAL A 19 -23.88 -13.41 -9.70
C VAL A 19 -23.51 -12.88 -11.10
N LEU A 20 -22.22 -12.79 -11.44
CA LEU A 20 -21.80 -12.38 -12.78
C LEU A 20 -22.22 -13.42 -13.84
N ALA A 21 -21.98 -14.71 -13.57
CA ALA A 21 -22.33 -15.81 -14.48
C ALA A 21 -23.84 -15.94 -14.75
N THR A 22 -24.70 -15.46 -13.84
CA THR A 22 -26.16 -15.45 -14.03
C THR A 22 -26.71 -14.17 -14.64
N LEU A 23 -26.03 -13.02 -14.45
CA LEU A 23 -26.43 -11.74 -15.06
C LEU A 23 -25.98 -11.57 -16.51
N ILE A 24 -24.75 -11.99 -16.86
CA ILE A 24 -24.18 -11.80 -18.20
C ILE A 24 -25.06 -12.39 -19.32
N PRO A 25 -25.65 -13.60 -19.18
CA PRO A 25 -26.54 -14.18 -20.19
C PRO A 25 -27.86 -13.40 -20.41
N MET A 26 -28.27 -12.54 -19.48
CA MET A 26 -29.48 -11.71 -19.64
C MET A 26 -29.25 -10.46 -20.50
N PHE A 27 -28.01 -10.04 -20.71
CA PHE A 27 -27.66 -8.83 -21.48
C PHE A 27 -26.90 -9.13 -22.78
N ILE A 28 -26.35 -10.33 -22.94
CA ILE A 28 -25.63 -10.76 -24.15
C ILE A 28 -26.29 -12.05 -24.65
N THR A 29 -27.06 -11.95 -25.72
CA THR A 29 -27.75 -13.07 -26.37
C THR A 29 -26.90 -13.83 -27.38
N GLU A 30 -25.77 -13.26 -27.83
CA GLU A 30 -24.87 -13.91 -28.78
C GLU A 30 -23.92 -14.91 -28.09
N PRO A 31 -23.91 -16.19 -28.51
CA PRO A 31 -23.21 -17.26 -27.77
C PRO A 31 -21.68 -17.16 -27.84
N GLU A 32 -21.10 -16.59 -28.90
CA GLU A 32 -19.64 -16.41 -29.02
C GLU A 32 -19.14 -15.25 -28.14
N ALA A 33 -19.94 -14.18 -28.02
CA ALA A 33 -19.68 -13.08 -27.09
C ALA A 33 -19.78 -13.56 -25.64
N GLN A 34 -20.78 -14.38 -25.29
CA GLN A 34 -20.88 -14.98 -23.95
C GLN A 34 -19.63 -15.75 -23.55
N LYS A 35 -19.05 -16.57 -24.45
CA LYS A 35 -17.86 -17.36 -24.15
C LYS A 35 -16.64 -16.49 -23.84
N THR A 36 -16.40 -15.50 -24.70
CA THR A 36 -15.29 -14.53 -24.53
C THR A 36 -15.43 -13.74 -23.22
N VAL A 37 -16.64 -13.34 -22.85
CA VAL A 37 -16.90 -12.64 -21.58
C VAL A 37 -16.75 -13.58 -20.38
N MET A 38 -17.22 -14.84 -20.46
CA MET A 38 -17.06 -15.84 -19.39
C MET A 38 -15.59 -16.15 -19.09
N ASP A 39 -14.72 -16.22 -20.09
CA ASP A 39 -13.27 -16.39 -19.89
C ASP A 39 -12.63 -15.16 -19.19
N PHE A 40 -13.25 -13.97 -19.32
CA PHE A 40 -12.86 -12.76 -18.58
C PHE A 40 -13.48 -12.64 -17.18
N VAL A 41 -14.57 -13.35 -16.85
CA VAL A 41 -15.25 -13.26 -15.55
C VAL A 41 -14.32 -13.46 -14.35
N PRO A 42 -13.36 -14.43 -14.33
CA PRO A 42 -12.43 -14.57 -13.22
C PRO A 42 -11.55 -13.34 -12.99
N SER A 43 -11.11 -12.69 -14.08
CA SER A 43 -10.27 -11.49 -14.03
C SER A 43 -11.09 -10.26 -13.61
N LEU A 44 -12.31 -10.12 -14.15
CA LEU A 44 -13.23 -9.05 -13.78
C LEU A 44 -13.70 -9.17 -12.33
N ALA A 45 -13.96 -10.39 -11.85
CA ALA A 45 -14.30 -10.67 -10.46
C ALA A 45 -13.13 -10.36 -9.51
N ALA A 46 -11.88 -10.62 -9.91
CA ALA A 46 -10.70 -10.23 -9.14
C ALA A 46 -10.55 -8.70 -9.05
N ALA A 47 -10.72 -7.98 -10.16
CA ALA A 47 -10.71 -6.52 -10.19
C ALA A 47 -11.84 -5.91 -9.35
N ALA A 48 -13.08 -6.39 -9.52
CA ALA A 48 -14.24 -5.96 -8.76
C ALA A 48 -14.09 -6.26 -7.25
N ALA A 49 -13.54 -7.42 -6.88
CA ALA A 49 -13.23 -7.73 -5.49
C ALA A 49 -12.17 -6.78 -4.89
N GLY A 50 -11.18 -6.36 -5.68
CA GLY A 50 -10.20 -5.34 -5.29
C GLY A 50 -10.85 -3.98 -5.03
N VAL A 51 -11.64 -3.48 -5.99
CA VAL A 51 -12.36 -2.19 -5.86
C VAL A 51 -13.35 -2.23 -4.69
N PHE A 52 -14.10 -3.33 -4.52
CA PHE A 52 -15.05 -3.49 -3.42
C PHE A 52 -14.37 -3.62 -2.06
N TYR A 53 -13.18 -4.25 -1.99
CA TYR A 53 -12.36 -4.28 -0.77
C TYR A 53 -11.91 -2.88 -0.35
N ILE A 54 -11.44 -2.06 -1.31
CA ILE A 54 -11.06 -0.65 -1.06
C ILE A 54 -12.27 0.15 -0.54
N LEU A 55 -13.43 0.03 -1.18
CA LEU A 55 -14.65 0.75 -0.78
C LEU A 55 -15.23 0.29 0.58
N THR A 56 -15.11 -0.99 0.93
CA THR A 56 -15.61 -1.51 2.21
C THR A 56 -14.66 -1.25 3.37
N GLN A 57 -13.34 -1.27 3.15
CA GLN A 57 -12.35 -0.81 4.15
C GLN A 57 -12.62 0.65 4.54
N GLY A 58 -12.84 1.53 3.56
CA GLY A 58 -13.14 2.95 3.82
C GLY A 58 -14.36 3.21 4.71
N LYS A 59 -15.41 2.36 4.63
CA LYS A 59 -16.56 2.44 5.55
C LYS A 59 -16.25 1.90 6.94
N VAL A 60 -15.51 0.80 7.03
CA VAL A 60 -15.15 0.17 8.32
C VAL A 60 -14.20 1.05 9.14
N ASP A 61 -13.28 1.78 8.49
CA ASP A 61 -12.40 2.71 9.21
C ASP A 61 -13.12 4.01 9.62
N ALA A 62 -14.07 4.50 8.82
CA ALA A 62 -14.96 5.61 9.22
C ALA A 62 -15.88 5.27 10.42
N GLU A 63 -16.19 3.99 10.66
CA GLU A 63 -16.89 3.55 11.88
C GLU A 63 -15.93 3.36 13.07
N LYS A 64 -14.71 2.85 12.86
CA LYS A 64 -13.69 2.78 13.93
C LYS A 64 -13.25 4.15 14.45
N GLU A 65 -13.22 5.16 13.58
CA GLU A 65 -12.93 6.54 13.99
C GLU A 65 -14.01 7.08 14.94
N LYS A 66 -15.29 6.77 14.68
CA LYS A 66 -16.41 7.11 15.58
C LYS A 66 -16.34 6.36 16.91
N VAL A 67 -15.92 5.10 16.94
CA VAL A 67 -15.75 4.32 18.18
C VAL A 67 -14.62 4.89 19.05
N LYS A 68 -13.48 5.28 18.45
CA LYS A 68 -12.37 5.92 19.19
C LYS A 68 -12.76 7.19 19.92
N VAL A 69 -13.67 7.99 19.35
CA VAL A 69 -14.16 9.24 20.00
C VAL A 69 -15.06 8.95 21.20
N VAL A 70 -15.73 7.79 21.25
CA VAL A 70 -16.59 7.40 22.39
C VAL A 70 -15.78 6.77 23.53
N GLU A 71 -14.74 5.98 23.22
CA GLU A 71 -13.97 5.23 24.22
C GLU A 71 -13.03 6.14 25.05
N LEU A 72 -12.50 7.21 24.46
CA LEU A 72 -11.62 8.19 25.13
C LEU A 72 -12.35 9.11 26.13
N THR A 73 -13.68 9.08 26.20
CA THR A 73 -14.48 9.99 27.04
C THR A 73 -14.93 9.35 28.37
N ASN A 74 -14.73 8.03 28.56
CA ASN A 74 -15.43 7.24 29.59
C ASN A 74 -14.53 6.39 30.50
N SER A 75 -13.27 6.78 30.72
CA SER A 75 -12.37 6.07 31.64
C SER A 75 -11.57 7.03 32.53
N ASN A 76 -12.25 7.55 33.56
CA ASN A 76 -11.59 8.28 34.65
C ASN A 76 -12.27 7.96 36.00
N GLY A 77 -11.51 7.41 36.95
CA GLY A 77 -11.98 6.94 38.26
C GLY A 77 -12.31 5.43 38.30
N ILE A 78 -12.11 4.70 39.41
CA ILE A 78 -11.72 5.08 40.77
C ILE A 78 -10.75 4.01 41.32
N ALA A 79 -9.68 4.43 42.01
CA ALA A 79 -8.78 3.52 42.73
C ALA A 79 -9.28 3.21 44.15
N SER A 80 -9.24 1.95 44.55
CA SER A 80 -9.60 1.47 45.90
C SER A 80 -8.38 1.38 46.85
N LYS A 81 -8.63 1.53 48.16
CA LYS A 81 -7.66 1.53 49.28
C LYS A 81 -8.42 1.22 50.60
N PRO A 82 -7.77 1.03 51.77
CA PRO A 82 -6.39 0.60 52.08
C PRO A 82 -6.50 -0.84 52.69
N PRO A 83 -6.08 -1.25 53.92
CA PRO A 83 -5.08 -0.83 54.94
C PRO A 83 -3.85 -1.81 54.96
N ALA A 84 -2.85 -1.84 55.87
CA ALA A 84 -2.39 -1.00 57.00
C ALA A 84 -0.90 -1.32 57.33
N LEU A 85 -0.24 -0.49 58.16
CA LEU A 85 0.96 -0.78 59.00
C LEU A 85 2.31 -1.03 58.24
N VAL A 86 3.52 -0.58 58.67
CA VAL A 86 4.05 -0.11 59.98
C VAL A 86 5.09 1.05 59.80
N ALA A 87 5.13 1.98 60.78
CA ALA A 87 6.19 2.92 61.25
C ALA A 87 7.29 3.58 60.35
N GLY A 88 7.65 4.83 60.67
CA GLY A 88 8.98 5.39 60.36
C GLY A 88 9.15 6.93 60.31
N ALA A 89 9.48 7.55 61.45
CA ALA A 89 10.24 8.81 61.63
C ALA A 89 10.08 10.05 60.68
N THR A 90 9.56 11.14 61.28
CA THR A 90 10.00 12.56 61.17
C THR A 90 10.85 13.06 59.98
N SER A 91 10.32 14.07 59.27
CA SER A 91 10.93 15.41 59.20
C SER A 91 9.96 16.44 58.61
N ALA A 92 9.86 17.62 59.24
CA ALA A 92 9.12 18.75 58.67
C ALA A 92 10.08 19.61 57.84
N ALA A 93 9.80 19.76 56.54
CA ALA A 93 10.49 20.68 55.65
C ALA A 93 9.45 21.45 54.81
N GLN A 94 9.76 22.71 54.51
CA GLN A 94 8.76 23.70 54.06
C GLN A 94 8.19 23.38 52.67
N ALA A 95 6.88 23.62 52.53
CA ALA A 95 6.19 23.52 51.25
C ALA A 95 6.66 24.63 50.29
N GLN A 96 7.42 24.24 49.27
CA GLN A 96 7.76 25.08 48.12
C GLN A 96 6.76 24.76 47.00
N PRO A 97 6.11 25.76 46.36
CA PRO A 97 5.07 25.48 45.38
C PRO A 97 5.66 24.78 44.16
N ALA A 98 5.09 23.62 43.81
CA ALA A 98 5.50 22.85 42.64
C ALA A 98 5.25 23.67 41.37
N GLN A 99 6.33 24.10 40.71
CA GLN A 99 6.24 24.64 39.36
C GLN A 99 5.75 23.52 38.45
N ALA A 100 4.58 23.72 37.84
CA ALA A 100 4.07 22.80 36.83
C ALA A 100 5.04 22.80 35.65
N GLN A 101 5.82 21.72 35.52
CA GLN A 101 6.54 21.45 34.28
C GLN A 101 5.49 21.27 33.19
N ALA A 102 5.41 22.25 32.29
CA ALA A 102 4.60 22.13 31.09
C ALA A 102 5.09 20.89 30.32
N GLN A 103 4.28 19.83 30.30
CA GLN A 103 4.52 18.70 29.44
C GLN A 103 4.46 19.22 28.01
N ILE A 104 5.63 19.38 27.39
CA ILE A 104 5.74 19.70 25.98
C ILE A 104 5.31 18.43 25.25
N THR A 105 4.01 18.30 24.99
CA THR A 105 3.50 17.28 24.09
C THR A 105 4.24 17.48 22.77
N PRO A 106 5.04 16.50 22.29
CA PRO A 106 5.71 16.67 21.01
C PRO A 106 4.62 16.83 19.97
N VAL A 107 4.58 17.99 19.32
CA VAL A 107 3.68 18.23 18.19
C VAL A 107 4.15 17.29 17.09
N VAL A 108 3.48 16.15 16.96
CA VAL A 108 3.75 15.15 15.94
C VAL A 108 3.31 15.75 14.61
N MET A 109 4.20 16.54 14.02
CA MET A 109 4.00 17.16 12.72
C MET A 109 3.79 16.04 11.70
N ALA A 110 2.63 16.02 11.05
CA ALA A 110 2.33 15.03 10.04
C ALA A 110 3.42 15.04 8.95
N PRO A 111 3.92 13.88 8.53
CA PRO A 111 4.95 13.82 7.48
C PRO A 111 4.39 14.40 6.18
N PRO A 112 5.19 15.14 5.40
CA PRO A 112 4.72 15.72 4.15
C PRO A 112 4.26 14.62 3.17
N PRO A 113 3.14 14.78 2.47
CA PRO A 113 2.64 13.79 1.50
C PRO A 113 3.57 13.66 0.30
N PHE A 114 3.50 12.54 -0.44
CA PHE A 114 4.23 12.40 -1.70
C PHE A 114 3.46 13.09 -2.83
N VAL A 115 4.02 14.16 -3.38
CA VAL A 115 3.39 14.92 -4.47
C VAL A 115 3.75 14.31 -5.82
N ALA A 116 2.95 13.32 -6.25
CA ALA A 116 3.19 12.55 -7.48
C ALA A 116 3.38 13.42 -8.74
N LYS A 117 2.67 14.57 -8.83
CA LYS A 117 2.79 15.50 -9.96
C LYS A 117 4.18 16.14 -10.03
N GLU A 118 4.65 16.74 -8.94
CA GLU A 118 5.98 17.36 -8.87
C GLU A 118 7.10 16.33 -9.10
N PHE A 119 6.92 15.12 -8.56
CA PHE A 119 7.83 14.01 -8.82
C PHE A 119 7.85 13.63 -10.31
N HIS A 120 6.69 13.54 -10.96
CA HIS A 120 6.59 13.24 -12.39
C HIS A 120 7.22 14.33 -13.27
N GLU A 121 6.98 15.61 -12.97
CA GLU A 121 7.60 16.74 -13.67
C GLU A 121 9.14 16.71 -13.54
N LYS A 122 9.65 16.38 -12.35
CA LYS A 122 11.09 16.14 -12.13
C LYS A 122 11.62 14.96 -12.93
N VAL A 123 10.91 13.83 -12.97
CA VAL A 123 11.28 12.66 -13.80
C VAL A 123 11.35 13.07 -15.27
N LEU A 124 10.32 13.72 -15.81
CA LEU A 124 10.29 14.16 -17.22
C LEU A 124 11.43 15.13 -17.54
N ALA A 125 11.74 16.08 -16.65
CA ALA A 125 12.86 16.99 -16.82
C ALA A 125 14.19 16.21 -16.92
N THR A 126 14.45 15.25 -16.01
CA THR A 126 15.68 14.45 -16.05
C THR A 126 15.72 13.49 -17.25
N VAL A 127 14.58 12.94 -17.69
CA VAL A 127 14.52 12.10 -18.90
C VAL A 127 14.87 12.92 -20.15
N ARG A 128 14.35 14.15 -20.29
CA ARG A 128 14.66 15.09 -21.40
C ARG A 128 16.14 15.46 -21.48
N GLU A 129 16.80 15.56 -20.33
CA GLU A 129 18.23 15.86 -20.24
C GLU A 129 19.10 14.63 -20.52
N THR A 130 18.67 13.45 -20.05
CA THR A 130 19.46 12.20 -20.12
C THR A 130 19.32 11.47 -21.46
N TYR A 131 18.12 11.45 -22.05
CA TYR A 131 17.77 10.61 -23.20
C TYR A 131 17.27 11.43 -24.37
N LYS A 132 17.77 11.09 -25.57
CA LYS A 132 17.32 11.71 -26.83
C LYS A 132 15.85 11.40 -27.14
N ASP A 133 15.45 10.15 -26.90
CA ASP A 133 14.10 9.66 -27.20
C ASP A 133 13.33 9.41 -25.90
N GLN A 134 12.26 10.18 -25.68
CA GLN A 134 11.34 10.01 -24.57
C GLN A 134 10.32 8.91 -24.90
N ASN A 135 10.36 7.81 -24.16
CA ASN A 135 9.34 6.75 -24.23
C ASN A 135 8.88 6.31 -22.82
N PRO A 136 7.71 5.66 -22.69
CA PRO A 136 7.17 5.24 -21.40
C PRO A 136 8.13 4.40 -20.53
N CYS A 137 8.93 3.51 -21.13
CA CYS A 137 9.94 2.74 -20.39
C CYS A 137 11.05 3.63 -19.81
N THR A 138 11.56 4.61 -20.57
CA THR A 138 12.57 5.57 -20.04
C THR A 138 12.02 6.38 -18.87
N VAL A 139 10.73 6.75 -18.89
CA VAL A 139 10.07 7.44 -17.77
C VAL A 139 9.94 6.52 -16.56
N LEU A 140 9.50 5.27 -16.74
CA LEU A 140 9.40 4.27 -15.66
C LEU A 140 10.75 3.99 -15.00
N TYR A 141 11.78 3.68 -15.79
CA TYR A 141 13.10 3.36 -15.24
C TYR A 141 13.75 4.59 -14.60
N LYS A 142 13.57 5.80 -15.15
CA LYS A 142 14.09 7.01 -14.50
C LYS A 142 13.33 7.38 -13.22
N ALA A 143 12.03 7.11 -13.15
CA ALA A 143 11.25 7.22 -11.91
C ALA A 143 11.78 6.26 -10.83
N ARG A 144 12.10 5.01 -11.21
CA ARG A 144 12.78 4.04 -10.34
C ARG A 144 14.11 4.57 -9.80
N ASP A 145 14.99 5.07 -10.66
CA ASP A 145 16.30 5.60 -10.26
C ASP A 145 16.15 6.75 -9.23
N ILE A 146 15.26 7.71 -9.51
CA ILE A 146 15.03 8.85 -8.61
C ILE A 146 14.40 8.37 -7.30
N GLY A 147 13.50 7.40 -7.33
CA GLY A 147 12.91 6.77 -6.14
C GLY A 147 13.90 5.94 -5.31
N GLN A 148 14.96 5.41 -5.92
CA GLN A 148 16.08 4.77 -5.20
C GLN A 148 16.94 5.78 -4.44
N LEU A 149 17.01 7.03 -4.89
CA LEU A 149 17.78 8.10 -4.25
C LEU A 149 16.94 8.98 -3.30
N THR A 150 15.61 8.92 -3.40
CA THR A 150 14.70 9.75 -2.59
C THR A 150 14.39 9.04 -1.27
N LYS A 151 14.80 9.64 -0.14
CA LYS A 151 14.52 9.10 1.20
C LYS A 151 13.03 8.99 1.49
N CYS A 152 12.62 7.90 2.13
CA CYS A 152 11.26 7.67 2.58
C CYS A 152 11.14 8.14 4.04
N VAL A 153 10.35 9.18 4.32
CA VAL A 153 10.11 9.69 5.68
C VAL A 153 8.95 8.93 6.35
N HIS A 154 7.95 8.50 5.59
CA HIS A 154 6.80 7.76 6.11
C HIS A 154 6.28 6.73 5.09
N ILE A 155 5.75 5.60 5.58
CA ILE A 155 5.35 4.48 4.71
C ILE A 155 4.25 4.84 3.70
N SER A 156 3.39 5.82 4.02
CA SER A 156 2.40 6.34 3.06
C SER A 156 3.05 6.96 1.81
N GLN A 157 4.19 7.65 1.95
CA GLN A 157 4.92 8.20 0.81
C GLN A 157 5.41 7.09 -0.12
N ALA A 158 5.89 5.97 0.45
CA ALA A 158 6.27 4.81 -0.34
C ALA A 158 5.04 4.20 -1.03
N VAL A 159 3.91 4.04 -0.35
CA VAL A 159 2.67 3.51 -0.97
C VAL A 159 2.21 4.41 -2.13
N GLU A 160 2.16 5.73 -1.94
CA GLU A 160 1.80 6.72 -2.96
C GLU A 160 2.77 6.68 -4.16
N TYR A 161 4.08 6.61 -3.90
CA TYR A 161 5.11 6.44 -4.93
C TYR A 161 4.99 5.11 -5.69
N TRP A 162 4.71 4.00 -5.01
CA TRP A 162 4.57 2.69 -5.65
C TRP A 162 3.28 2.57 -6.47
N ASN A 163 2.19 3.24 -6.07
CA ASN A 163 1.00 3.37 -6.90
C ASN A 163 1.31 4.14 -8.19
N TYR A 164 2.00 5.28 -8.09
CA TYR A 164 2.49 6.03 -9.26
C TYR A 164 3.41 5.19 -10.17
N MET A 165 4.28 4.36 -9.59
CA MET A 165 5.12 3.42 -10.34
C MET A 165 4.31 2.33 -11.05
N VAL A 166 3.20 1.86 -10.47
CA VAL A 166 2.27 0.92 -11.11
C VAL A 166 1.60 1.56 -12.32
N ASP A 167 1.10 2.79 -12.20
CA ASP A 167 0.46 3.52 -13.31
C ASP A 167 1.43 3.69 -14.49
N LEU A 168 2.67 4.11 -14.22
CA LEU A 168 3.73 4.16 -15.23
C LEU A 168 4.06 2.80 -15.83
N ALA A 169 4.05 1.72 -15.03
CA ALA A 169 4.40 0.39 -15.49
C ALA A 169 3.33 -0.21 -16.40
N VAL A 170 2.05 0.08 -16.15
CA VAL A 170 0.94 -0.27 -17.05
C VAL A 170 1.09 0.46 -18.38
N PHE A 171 1.26 1.79 -18.36
CA PHE A 171 1.44 2.57 -19.59
C PHE A 171 2.67 2.15 -20.40
N ALA A 172 3.77 1.81 -19.72
CA ALA A 172 4.96 1.27 -20.37
C ALA A 172 4.77 -0.15 -20.93
N LYS A 173 3.97 -1.00 -20.28
CA LYS A 173 3.62 -2.33 -20.79
C LYS A 173 2.86 -2.26 -22.11
N ASP A 174 1.85 -1.38 -22.18
CA ASP A 174 1.03 -1.22 -23.37
C ASP A 174 1.86 -0.69 -24.54
N TRP A 175 2.76 0.28 -24.29
CA TRP A 175 3.72 0.76 -25.28
C TRP A 175 4.70 -0.32 -25.76
N VAL A 176 5.23 -1.16 -24.88
CA VAL A 176 6.09 -2.30 -25.26
C VAL A 176 5.33 -3.31 -26.12
N ALA A 177 4.06 -3.57 -25.81
CA ALA A 177 3.22 -4.46 -26.61
C ALA A 177 2.96 -3.89 -28.01
N GLU A 178 2.64 -2.59 -28.13
CA GLU A 178 2.49 -1.91 -29.42
C GLU A 178 3.78 -1.92 -30.25
N GLU A 179 4.93 -1.56 -29.66
CA GLU A 179 6.21 -1.55 -30.36
C GLU A 179 6.64 -2.94 -30.81
N THR A 180 6.36 -3.96 -29.99
CA THR A 180 6.59 -5.36 -30.36
C THR A 180 5.70 -5.77 -31.53
N LYS A 181 4.40 -5.43 -31.50
CA LYS A 181 3.46 -5.69 -32.60
C LYS A 181 3.88 -4.98 -33.90
N LYS A 182 4.35 -3.73 -33.84
CA LYS A 182 4.85 -2.98 -35.01
C LYS A 182 6.08 -3.62 -35.65
N LYS A 183 6.99 -4.19 -34.85
CA LYS A 183 8.28 -4.73 -35.32
C LYS A 183 8.22 -6.21 -35.71
N PHE A 184 7.39 -7.01 -35.06
CA PHE A 184 7.40 -8.48 -35.17
C PHE A 184 6.02 -9.10 -35.43
N GLY A 185 4.96 -8.30 -35.59
CA GLY A 185 3.60 -8.77 -35.78
C GLY A 185 2.94 -9.28 -34.48
N GLU A 186 1.72 -9.80 -34.60
CA GLU A 186 0.87 -10.13 -33.45
C GLU A 186 1.37 -11.31 -32.59
N CYS A 187 2.20 -12.19 -33.16
CA CYS A 187 2.77 -13.35 -32.47
C CYS A 187 4.23 -13.14 -32.03
N GLY A 188 4.79 -11.94 -32.25
CA GLY A 188 6.19 -11.64 -31.91
C GLY A 188 6.40 -11.52 -30.39
N TRP A 189 7.31 -12.31 -29.84
CA TRP A 189 7.87 -12.09 -28.51
C TRP A 189 9.32 -11.63 -28.66
N THR A 190 9.65 -10.49 -28.07
CA THR A 190 11.03 -9.97 -28.04
C THR A 190 11.68 -10.27 -26.68
N PRO A 191 13.01 -10.46 -26.62
CA PRO A 191 13.73 -10.55 -25.35
C PRO A 191 13.44 -9.37 -24.42
N GLU A 192 13.31 -8.17 -24.97
CA GLU A 192 12.97 -6.94 -24.27
C GLU A 192 11.56 -6.99 -23.66
N ALA A 193 10.55 -7.45 -24.42
CA ALA A 193 9.19 -7.59 -23.89
C ALA A 193 9.09 -8.69 -22.82
N ILE A 194 9.88 -9.77 -22.93
CA ILE A 194 9.97 -10.81 -21.90
C ILE A 194 10.58 -10.24 -20.61
N ALA A 195 11.72 -9.55 -20.72
CA ALA A 195 12.39 -8.91 -19.58
C ALA A 195 11.48 -7.86 -18.91
N PHE A 196 10.84 -6.99 -19.70
CA PHE A 196 9.90 -6.00 -19.19
C PHE A 196 8.70 -6.63 -18.46
N ASN A 197 8.14 -7.73 -18.97
CA ASN A 197 7.06 -8.44 -18.28
C ASN A 197 7.52 -9.06 -16.95
N GLN A 198 8.77 -9.50 -16.82
CA GLN A 198 9.32 -9.96 -15.54
C GLN A 198 9.43 -8.80 -14.53
N ASP A 199 10.01 -7.67 -14.95
CA ASP A 199 10.10 -6.44 -14.16
C ASP A 199 8.72 -5.95 -13.71
N PHE A 200 7.75 -5.88 -14.63
CA PHE A 200 6.36 -5.50 -14.36
C PHE A 200 5.72 -6.38 -13.27
N ASN A 201 5.84 -7.70 -13.39
CA ASN A 201 5.30 -8.63 -12.41
C ASN A 201 6.00 -8.52 -11.03
N GLY A 202 7.30 -8.23 -11.02
CA GLY A 202 8.04 -7.91 -9.79
C GLY A 202 7.52 -6.64 -9.13
N LEU A 203 7.31 -5.58 -9.93
CA LEU A 203 6.81 -4.29 -9.48
C LEU A 203 5.40 -4.42 -8.87
N MET A 204 4.47 -5.10 -9.56
CA MET A 204 3.13 -5.37 -9.05
C MET A 204 3.14 -6.15 -7.74
N ARG A 205 4.05 -7.12 -7.59
CA ARG A 205 4.20 -7.90 -6.35
C ARG A 205 4.70 -7.03 -5.20
N SER A 206 5.71 -6.19 -5.45
CA SER A 206 6.27 -5.27 -4.46
C SER A 206 5.24 -4.22 -4.01
N ALA A 207 4.45 -3.64 -4.91
CA ALA A 207 3.36 -2.73 -4.56
C ALA A 207 2.30 -3.40 -3.67
N ASN A 208 1.88 -4.62 -3.99
CA ASN A 208 0.93 -5.39 -3.17
C ASN A 208 1.49 -5.77 -1.79
N ASN A 209 2.78 -6.11 -1.71
CA ASN A 209 3.45 -6.38 -0.43
C ASN A 209 3.60 -5.11 0.40
N LEU A 210 3.91 -3.97 -0.23
CA LEU A 210 4.01 -2.68 0.47
C LEU A 210 2.66 -2.22 1.02
N SER A 211 1.57 -2.37 0.26
CA SER A 211 0.21 -2.09 0.75
C SER A 211 -0.14 -2.95 1.96
N GLN A 212 0.26 -4.23 1.99
CA GLN A 212 0.12 -5.07 3.17
C GLN A 212 0.98 -4.56 4.33
N LEU A 213 2.28 -4.30 4.11
CA LEU A 213 3.21 -3.78 5.11
C LEU A 213 2.68 -2.49 5.76
N ALA A 214 2.10 -1.58 4.99
CA ALA A 214 1.50 -0.33 5.46
C ALA A 214 0.33 -0.54 6.43
N THR A 215 -0.39 -1.67 6.36
CA THR A 215 -1.44 -2.04 7.32
C THR A 215 -0.90 -2.74 8.58
N THR A 216 0.36 -3.18 8.57
CA THR A 216 0.99 -3.80 9.75
C THR A 216 1.58 -2.75 10.69
N LYS A 217 1.77 -3.13 11.95
CA LYS A 217 2.49 -2.31 12.94
C LYS A 217 4.00 -2.60 12.98
N ILE A 218 4.58 -3.10 11.88
CA ILE A 218 6.00 -3.44 11.82
C ILE A 218 6.83 -2.15 11.80
N ALA A 219 7.82 -2.05 12.68
CA ALA A 219 8.82 -0.99 12.68
C ALA A 219 9.80 -1.16 11.49
N TRP A 220 9.29 -0.97 10.27
CA TRP A 220 9.97 -1.27 9.01
C TRP A 220 11.32 -0.56 8.88
N ARG A 221 11.44 0.70 9.32
CA ARG A 221 12.69 1.47 9.24
C ARG A 221 13.80 0.86 10.09
N GLU A 222 13.49 0.35 11.28
CA GLU A 222 14.46 -0.30 12.17
C GLU A 222 15.00 -1.62 11.58
N ARG A 223 14.25 -2.22 10.65
CA ARG A 223 14.60 -3.46 9.95
C ARG A 223 15.27 -3.23 8.59
N LEU A 224 15.39 -1.99 8.13
CA LEU A 224 16.04 -1.65 6.87
C LEU A 224 17.44 -1.08 7.11
N ALA A 225 18.38 -1.47 6.27
CA ALA A 225 19.68 -0.79 6.20
C ALA A 225 19.48 0.68 5.75
N PRO A 226 20.28 1.65 6.22
CA PRO A 226 20.05 3.07 5.94
C PRO A 226 20.01 3.46 4.45
N PHE A 227 20.66 2.69 3.57
CA PHE A 227 20.63 2.90 2.11
C PHE A 227 19.33 2.40 1.45
N ASN A 228 18.52 1.63 2.17
CA ASN A 228 17.20 1.14 1.72
C ASN A 228 16.02 1.97 2.29
N ASP A 229 16.27 2.99 3.13
CA ASP A 229 15.25 3.93 3.65
C ASP A 229 14.82 4.94 2.58
N THR A 230 14.44 4.44 1.41
CA THR A 230 14.15 5.18 0.17
C THR A 230 12.82 4.73 -0.42
N LEU A 231 12.15 5.59 -1.20
CA LEU A 231 10.80 5.33 -1.71
C LEU A 231 10.74 3.99 -2.48
N TYR A 232 11.75 3.70 -3.29
CA TYR A 232 11.87 2.41 -3.96
C TYR A 232 12.34 1.29 -3.01
N GLY A 233 13.34 1.54 -2.15
CA GLY A 233 13.91 0.52 -1.26
C GLY A 233 12.87 -0.13 -0.32
N VAL A 234 11.99 0.69 0.27
CA VAL A 234 10.95 0.23 1.22
C VAL A 234 9.96 -0.74 0.54
N GLY A 235 9.46 -0.41 -0.65
CA GLY A 235 8.53 -1.28 -1.37
C GLY A 235 9.17 -2.52 -1.99
N ASN A 236 10.40 -2.39 -2.49
CA ASN A 236 11.15 -3.51 -3.05
C ASN A 236 11.43 -4.60 -1.99
N LEU A 237 11.63 -4.20 -0.73
CA LEU A 237 11.89 -5.10 0.40
C LEU A 237 10.66 -5.44 1.24
N ALA A 238 9.47 -4.93 0.90
CA ALA A 238 8.27 -5.12 1.69
C ALA A 238 7.88 -6.60 1.89
N GLY A 239 8.13 -7.45 0.89
CA GLY A 239 7.91 -8.91 1.03
C GLY A 239 8.79 -9.54 2.11
N GLN A 240 10.10 -9.23 2.10
CA GLN A 240 11.05 -9.74 3.09
C GLN A 240 10.70 -9.22 4.50
N LEU A 241 10.33 -7.95 4.62
CA LEU A 241 9.92 -7.34 5.89
C LEU A 241 8.68 -8.02 6.51
N LEU A 242 7.73 -8.45 5.67
CA LEU A 242 6.57 -9.23 6.08
C LEU A 242 6.97 -10.66 6.51
N GLU A 243 7.81 -11.35 5.73
CA GLU A 243 8.29 -12.71 6.04
C GLU A 243 9.01 -12.74 7.40
N TYR A 244 9.94 -11.81 7.65
CA TYR A 244 10.63 -11.61 8.93
C TYR A 244 9.73 -11.21 10.11
N SER A 245 8.43 -11.00 9.91
CA SER A 245 7.47 -10.72 10.99
C SER A 245 6.58 -11.92 11.37
N SER A 246 6.68 -13.01 10.60
CA SER A 246 5.86 -14.22 10.76
C SER A 246 6.58 -15.40 11.39
N GLY A 247 7.88 -15.26 11.68
CA GLY A 247 8.71 -16.17 12.48
C GLY A 247 9.07 -15.54 13.82
#